data_AF-T1BYH3-F1
#
_entry.id   AF-T1BYH3-F1
#
_cell.length_a   1.000
_cell.length_b   1.000
_cell.length_c   1.000
_cell.angle_alpha   90.00
_cell.angle_beta   90.00
_cell.angle_gamma   90.00
#
_symmetry.space_group_name_H-M   'P 1'
#
loop_
_entity.id
_entity.type
_entity.pdbx_description
1 polymer ?
#
loop_
_entity_poly.entity_id
_entity_poly.type
_entity_poly.pdbx_seq_one_letter_code
_entity_poly.pdbx_strand_id
1 'polypeptide(L)' 'MERYFQRYPDVRRFMDETRRRGREQGYVETVFGRRLYLPDIRSGNSQTRQYAERSAI' A
#
# COMPACT_ATOMS: atom_id res chain seq x y z
N MET A 1 7.21 -12.34 10.54
CA MET A 1 6.66 -12.01 9.21
C MET A 1 7.44 -12.67 8.06
N GLU A 2 8.76 -12.82 8.16
CA GLU A 2 9.59 -13.27 7.03
C GLU A 2 9.25 -14.67 6.48
N ARG A 3 8.97 -15.66 7.36
CA ARG A 3 8.55 -17.01 6.95
C ARG A 3 7.21 -17.05 6.19
N TYR A 4 6.30 -16.13 6.47
CA TYR A 4 5.01 -16.05 5.78
C TYR A 4 5.20 -15.60 4.33
N PHE A 5 6.02 -14.56 4.12
CA PHE A 5 6.34 -14.07 2.78
C PHE A 5 7.27 -14.99 2.00
N GLN A 6 8.12 -15.79 2.67
CA GLN A 6 8.89 -16.85 2.00
C GLN A 6 7.99 -17.95 1.43
N ARG A 7 6.87 -18.26 2.11
CA ARG A 7 5.91 -19.25 1.63
C ARG A 7 4.95 -18.68 0.57
N TYR A 8 4.68 -17.38 0.62
CA TYR A 8 3.78 -16.68 -0.30
C TYR A 8 4.46 -15.42 -0.88
N PRO A 9 5.41 -15.58 -1.81
CA PRO A 9 6.13 -14.46 -2.41
C PRO A 9 5.21 -13.53 -3.21
N ASP A 10 4.15 -14.06 -3.82
CA ASP A 10 3.19 -13.26 -4.59
C ASP A 10 2.41 -12.27 -3.73
N VAL A 11 2.15 -12.61 -2.46
CA VAL A 11 1.48 -11.68 -1.52
C VAL A 11 2.35 -10.45 -1.26
N ARG A 12 3.67 -10.66 -1.12
CA ARG A 12 4.62 -9.55 -0.99
C ARG A 12 4.63 -8.70 -2.25
N ARG A 13 4.68 -9.33 -3.43
CA ARG A 13 4.66 -8.64 -4.72
C ARG A 13 3.39 -7.79 -4.89
N PHE A 14 2.24 -8.35 -4.52
CA PHE A 14 0.96 -7.64 -4.55
C PHE A 14 0.94 -6.44 -3.60
N MET A 15 1.43 -6.59 -2.36
CA MET A 15 1.53 -5.48 -1.41
C MET A 15 2.41 -4.35 -1.93
N ASP A 16 3.59 -4.67 -2.48
CA ASP A 16 4.51 -3.66 -3.00
C ASP A 16 3.97 -2.97 -4.25
N GLU A 17 3.33 -3.71 -5.15
CA GLU A 17 2.68 -3.14 -6.33
C GLU A 17 1.51 -2.24 -5.94
N THR A 18 0.72 -2.63 -4.94
CA THR A 18 -0.40 -1.83 -4.41
C THR A 18 0.09 -0.52 -3.79
N ARG A 19 1.18 -0.56 -3.00
CA ARG A 19 1.83 0.67 -2.48
C ARG A 19 2.32 1.58 -3.60
N ARG A 20 2.95 1.01 -4.64
CA ARG A 20 3.45 1.79 -5.78
C ARG A 20 2.31 2.47 -6.52
N ARG A 21 1.25 1.72 -6.85
CA ARG A 21 0.04 2.25 -7.48
C ARG A 21 -0.61 3.33 -6.60
N GLY A 22 -0.68 3.10 -5.28
CA GLY A 22 -1.17 4.08 -4.32
C GLY A 22 -0.38 5.39 -4.32
N ARG A 23 0.96 5.33 -4.39
CA ARG A 23 1.82 6.53 -4.51
C ARG A 23 1.66 7.24 -5.85
N GLU A 24 1.51 6.50 -6.94
CA GLU A 24 1.36 7.06 -8.30
C GLU A 24 -0.02 7.67 -8.53
N GLN A 25 -1.08 7.06 -8.00
CA GLN A 25 -2.46 7.48 -8.22
C GLN A 25 -3.01 8.36 -7.10
N GLY A 26 -2.45 8.29 -5.89
CA GLY A 26 -2.94 9.00 -4.70
C GLY A 26 -4.12 8.31 -4.01
N TYR A 27 -4.50 7.11 -4.46
CA TYR A 27 -5.55 6.29 -3.87
C TYR A 27 -5.28 4.80 -4.11
N VAL A 28 -5.90 3.94 -3.31
CA VAL A 28 -5.96 2.50 -3.55
C VAL A 28 -7.39 2.07 -3.80
N GLU A 29 -7.58 1.00 -4.57
CA GLU A 29 -8.89 0.45 -4.91
C GLU A 29 -9.00 -0.99 -4.44
N THR A 30 -10.14 -1.36 -3.85
CA THR A 30 -10.42 -2.76 -3.52
C THR A 30 -10.84 -3.52 -4.78
N VAL A 31 -10.81 -4.85 -4.73
CA VAL A 31 -11.26 -5.72 -5.85
C VAL A 31 -12.71 -5.43 -6.28
N PHE A 32 -13.51 -4.84 -5.38
CA PHE A 32 -14.91 -4.48 -5.60
C PHE A 32 -15.11 -3.01 -6.03
N GLY A 33 -14.03 -2.28 -6.38
CA GLY A 33 -14.11 -0.91 -6.91
C GLY A 33 -14.22 0.19 -5.85
N ARG A 34 -14.11 -0.12 -4.55
CA ARG A 34 -14.11 0.92 -3.52
C ARG A 34 -12.75 1.60 -3.46
N ARG A 35 -12.71 2.92 -3.65
CA ARG A 35 -11.49 3.73 -3.60
C ARG A 35 -11.26 4.34 -2.22
N LEU A 36 -10.03 4.24 -1.73
CA LEU A 36 -9.54 4.91 -0.52
C LEU A 36 -8.47 5.93 -0.93
N TYR A 37 -8.78 7.21 -0.77
CA TYR A 37 -7.86 8.29 -1.05
C TYR A 37 -6.87 8.47 0.10
N LEU A 38 -5.58 8.53 -0.22
CA LEU A 38 -4.50 8.63 0.75
C LEU A 38 -3.68 9.89 0.41
N PRO A 39 -4.16 11.09 0.78
CA PRO A 39 -3.47 12.34 0.45
C PRO A 39 -2.06 12.40 1.05
N ASP A 40 -1.87 11.75 2.19
CA ASP A 40 -0.60 11.72 2.92
C ASP A 40 0.43 10.74 2.37
N ILE A 41 0.08 9.93 1.35
CA ILE A 41 1.00 8.94 0.79
C ILE A 41 2.22 9.57 0.10
N ARG A 42 2.13 10.87 -0.23
CA ARG A 42 3.21 11.69 -0.80
C ARG A 42 3.81 12.68 0.20
N SER A 43 3.39 12.62 1.47
CA SER A 43 3.89 13.54 2.50
C SER A 43 5.41 13.38 2.67
N GLY A 44 6.11 14.50 2.81
CA GLY A 44 7.53 14.52 3.19
C GLY A 44 7.77 13.99 4.60
N ASN A 45 6.72 13.93 5.43
CA ASN A 45 6.79 13.37 6.78
C ASN A 45 6.75 11.83 6.73
N SER A 46 7.88 11.21 7.10
CA SER A 46 8.05 9.75 7.10
C SER A 46 7.03 9.02 7.98
N GLN A 47 6.61 9.61 9.10
CA GLN A 47 5.63 9.02 10.02
C GLN A 47 4.24 8.95 9.37
N THR A 48 3.78 10.07 8.80
CA THR A 48 2.48 10.16 8.14
C THR A 48 2.43 9.28 6.90
N ARG A 49 3.53 9.21 6.14
CA ARG A 49 3.66 8.33 4.98
C ARG A 49 3.58 6.86 5.37
N GLN A 50 4.29 6.43 6.42
CA GLN A 50 4.20 5.03 6.90
C GLN A 50 2.81 4.67 7.39
N TYR A 51 2.11 5.61 8.03
CA TYR A 51 0.73 5.41 8.45
C TYR A 51 -0.19 5.22 7.24
N ALA A 52 -0.10 6.12 6.25
CA ALA A 52 -0.87 6.02 5.01
C ALA A 52 -0.59 4.72 4.24
N GLU A 53 0.67 4.26 4.19
CA GLU A 53 1.05 3.00 3.55
C GLU A 53 0.54 1.74 4.27
N ARG A 54 0.33 1.83 5.59
CA ARG A 54 -0.29 0.74 6.37
C ARG A 54 -1.79 0.70 6.17
N SER A 55 -2.44 1.85 6.03
CA SER A 55 -3.89 1.93 5.74
C SER A 55 -4.25 1.49 4.32
N ALA A 56 -3.25 1.43 3.43
CA ALA A 56 -3.42 1.06 2.02
C ALA A 56 -3.50 -0.46 1.76
N ILE A 57 -3.28 -1.29 2.79
CA ILE A 57 -3.10 -2.76 2.68
C ILE A 57 -4.12 -3.50 3.55
#